data_AF-Q6LBG2-F1
#
_entry.id   AF-Q6LBG2-F1
#
_cell.length_a   1.000
_cell.length_b   1.000
_cell.length_c   1.000
_cell.angle_alpha   90.00
_cell.angle_beta   90.00
_cell.angle_gamma   90.00
#
_symmetry.space_group_name_H-M   'P 1'
#
loop_
_entity.id
_entity.type
_entity.pdbx_description
1 polymer ?
#
loop_
_entity_poly.entity_id
_entity_poly.type
_entity_poly.pdbx_seq_one_letter_code
_entity_poly.pdbx_strand_id
1 'polypeptide(L)'
;RKTHPLLKIANDALVDLPAPSNISVWWNFGSLLGLCLATQILTGLFLAMHYTSDISTAFSSVCHICRDVSYGWLIRNIHANGA
;
A
#
# COMPACT_ATOMS: atom_id res chain seq x y z
N ARG A 1 -7.25 17.53 -19.13
CA ARG A 1 -7.00 16.07 -19.14
C ARG A 1 -6.40 15.55 -20.45
N LYS A 2 -6.92 15.91 -21.63
CA LYS A 2 -6.47 15.30 -22.92
C LYS A 2 -5.21 15.91 -23.56
N THR A 3 -4.85 17.15 -23.22
CA THR A 3 -3.76 17.89 -23.87
C THR A 3 -2.45 17.87 -23.07
N HIS A 4 -2.51 18.04 -21.75
CA HIS A 4 -1.33 18.04 -20.89
C HIS A 4 -0.66 16.66 -20.90
N PRO A 5 0.63 16.53 -21.26
CA PRO A 5 1.29 15.23 -21.48
C PRO A 5 1.13 14.23 -20.34
N LEU A 6 1.35 14.66 -19.08
CA LEU A 6 1.18 13.77 -17.93
C LEU A 6 -0.29 13.39 -17.67
N LEU A 7 -1.21 14.33 -17.82
CA LEU A 7 -2.63 14.07 -17.55
C LEU A 7 -3.26 13.23 -18.67
N LYS A 8 -2.70 13.27 -19.88
CA LYS A 8 -3.14 12.45 -21.00
C LYS A 8 -2.88 10.97 -20.72
N ILE A 9 -1.70 10.63 -20.20
CA ILE A 9 -1.36 9.24 -19.82
C ILE A 9 -2.34 8.72 -18.76
N ALA A 10 -2.57 9.49 -17.69
CA ALA A 10 -3.51 9.10 -16.64
C ALA A 10 -4.95 9.01 -17.15
N ASN A 11 -5.35 9.91 -18.05
CA ASN A 11 -6.68 9.92 -18.65
C ASN A 11 -6.94 8.64 -19.46
N ASP A 12 -6.00 8.29 -20.34
CA ASP A 12 -6.18 7.18 -21.27
C ASP A 12 -6.10 5.81 -20.55
N ALA A 13 -5.42 5.76 -19.40
CA ALA A 13 -5.28 4.55 -18.58
C ALA A 13 -6.39 4.35 -17.52
N LEU A 14 -6.95 5.43 -16.96
CA LEU A 14 -7.82 5.34 -15.77
C LEU A 14 -9.20 5.99 -15.93
N VAL A 15 -9.39 6.91 -16.89
CA VAL A 15 -10.63 7.70 -16.99
C VAL A 15 -11.39 7.39 -18.28
N ASP A 16 -10.77 7.62 -19.43
CA ASP A 16 -11.37 7.41 -20.76
C ASP A 16 -10.95 6.06 -21.36
N LEU A 17 -10.64 5.06 -20.52
CA LEU A 17 -10.30 3.70 -20.94
C LEU A 17 -11.58 2.96 -21.40
N PRO A 18 -11.65 2.45 -22.65
CA PRO A 18 -12.78 1.62 -23.07
C PRO A 18 -12.71 0.24 -22.39
N ALA A 19 -13.61 -0.02 -21.45
CA ALA A 19 -13.76 -1.31 -20.78
C ALA A 19 -15.00 -2.07 -21.30
N PRO A 20 -14.95 -3.41 -21.42
CA PRO A 20 -16.13 -4.20 -21.75
C PRO A 20 -17.25 -4.03 -20.72
N SER A 21 -18.51 -3.98 -21.15
CA SER A 21 -19.66 -3.78 -20.24
C SER A 21 -20.01 -5.00 -19.39
N ASN A 22 -19.50 -6.19 -19.74
CA ASN A 22 -19.82 -7.46 -19.10
C ASN A 22 -18.66 -8.04 -18.26
N ILE A 23 -17.76 -7.20 -17.76
CA ILE A 23 -16.68 -7.65 -16.86
C ILE A 23 -17.26 -8.23 -15.56
N SER A 24 -16.73 -9.40 -15.16
CA SER A 24 -17.13 -10.08 -13.93
C SER A 24 -16.40 -9.52 -12.71
N VAL A 25 -16.81 -9.95 -11.51
CA VAL A 25 -16.17 -9.54 -10.24
C VAL A 25 -14.67 -9.84 -10.20
N TRP A 26 -14.20 -10.85 -10.94
CA TRP A 26 -12.80 -11.24 -11.02
C TRP A 26 -11.88 -10.13 -11.58
N TRP A 27 -12.42 -9.21 -12.37
CA TRP A 27 -11.64 -8.07 -12.88
C TRP A 27 -11.28 -7.05 -11.80
N ASN A 28 -11.92 -7.08 -10.62
CA ASN A 28 -11.57 -6.21 -9.50
C ASN A 28 -10.23 -6.58 -8.84
N PHE A 29 -9.73 -7.80 -9.02
CA PHE A 29 -8.49 -8.21 -8.36
C PHE A 29 -7.28 -7.38 -8.81
N GLY A 30 -7.27 -6.86 -10.04
CA GLY A 30 -6.20 -5.96 -10.49
C GLY A 30 -6.10 -4.68 -9.65
N SER A 31 -7.23 -3.98 -9.43
CA SER A 31 -7.24 -2.76 -8.62
C SER A 31 -7.02 -3.05 -7.14
N LEU A 32 -7.54 -4.17 -6.62
CA LEU A 32 -7.29 -4.61 -5.25
C LEU A 32 -5.80 -4.91 -4.99
N LEU A 33 -5.11 -5.53 -5.95
CA LEU A 33 -3.65 -5.74 -5.86
C LEU A 33 -2.89 -4.41 -5.87
N GLY A 34 -3.32 -3.45 -6.70
CA GLY A 34 -2.76 -2.10 -6.68
C GLY A 34 -2.94 -1.39 -5.33
N LEU A 35 -4.14 -1.50 -4.74
CA LEU A 35 -4.43 -0.98 -3.41
C LEU A 35 -3.60 -1.68 -2.32
N CYS A 36 -3.47 -3.00 -2.41
CA CYS A 36 -2.63 -3.79 -1.52
C CYS A 36 -1.18 -3.32 -1.56
N LEU A 37 -0.59 -3.20 -2.76
CA LEU A 37 0.78 -2.73 -2.93
C LEU A 37 0.99 -1.33 -2.34
N ALA A 38 0.08 -0.38 -2.63
CA ALA A 38 0.16 0.96 -2.07
C ALA A 38 0.09 0.95 -0.54
N THR A 39 -0.82 0.15 0.02
CA THR A 39 -0.97 0.00 1.48
C THR A 39 0.29 -0.60 2.12
N GLN A 40 0.88 -1.62 1.50
CA GLN A 40 2.10 -2.28 2.00
C GLN A 40 3.32 -1.36 1.93
N ILE A 41 3.49 -0.59 0.86
CA ILE A 41 4.58 0.40 0.74
C ILE A 41 4.45 1.46 1.82
N LEU A 42 3.26 2.04 1.99
CA LEU A 42 3.03 3.08 2.99
C LEU A 42 3.28 2.55 4.40
N THR A 43 2.58 1.49 4.80
CA THR A 43 2.72 0.91 6.14
C THR A 43 4.14 0.40 6.40
N GLY A 44 4.77 -0.23 5.41
CA GLY A 44 6.16 -0.71 5.51
C GLY A 44 7.16 0.43 5.69
N LEU A 45 6.98 1.55 4.98
CA LEU A 45 7.81 2.75 5.16
C LEU A 45 7.69 3.32 6.58
N PHE A 46 6.47 3.42 7.11
CA PHE A 46 6.26 3.88 8.49
C PHE A 46 6.86 2.93 9.53
N LEU A 47 6.78 1.62 9.33
CA LEU A 47 7.43 0.64 10.20
C LEU A 47 8.96 0.74 10.13
N ALA A 48 9.51 0.92 8.93
CA ALA A 48 10.96 1.03 8.72
C ALA A 48 11.58 2.23 9.44
N MET A 49 10.84 3.32 9.63
CA MET A 49 11.31 4.50 10.40
C MET A 49 11.55 4.20 11.89
N HIS A 50 10.98 3.13 12.43
CA HIS A 50 11.07 2.74 13.84
C HIS A 50 11.72 1.37 14.07
N TYR A 51 11.97 0.62 13.00
CA TYR A 51 12.58 -0.70 13.06
C TYR A 51 14.12 -0.60 13.11
N THR A 52 14.77 -1.50 13.83
CA THR A 52 16.23 -1.66 13.82
C THR A 52 16.58 -3.06 13.33
N SER A 53 17.47 -3.16 12.34
CA SER A 53 17.81 -4.43 11.67
C SER A 53 18.88 -5.27 12.39
N ASP A 54 19.48 -4.75 13.45
CA ASP A 54 20.47 -5.49 14.24
C ASP A 54 19.80 -6.64 15.03
N ILE A 55 20.41 -7.83 15.01
CA ILE A 55 19.83 -9.05 15.60
C ILE A 55 19.52 -8.90 17.09
N SER A 56 20.30 -8.10 17.83
CA SER A 56 20.10 -7.90 19.27
C SER A 56 18.90 -6.99 19.58
N THR A 57 18.47 -6.17 18.61
CA THR A 57 17.40 -5.17 18.80
C THR A 57 16.20 -5.33 17.86
N ALA A 58 16.26 -6.24 16.88
CA ALA A 58 15.19 -6.47 15.91
C ALA A 58 13.83 -6.75 16.58
N PHE A 59 13.79 -7.71 17.52
CA PHE A 59 12.55 -8.04 18.22
C PHE A 59 12.07 -6.91 19.15
N SER A 60 12.99 -6.27 19.88
CA SER A 60 12.63 -5.17 20.79
C SER A 60 12.15 -3.94 20.04
N SER A 61 12.66 -3.66 18.83
CA SER A 61 12.17 -2.56 17.99
C SER A 61 10.74 -2.80 17.48
N VAL A 62 10.38 -4.04 17.13
CA VAL A 62 8.98 -4.39 16.82
C VAL A 62 8.07 -4.24 18.05
N CYS A 63 8.55 -4.65 19.23
CA CYS A 63 7.83 -4.42 20.49
C CYS A 63 7.60 -2.92 20.76
N HIS A 64 8.62 -2.10 20.51
CA HIS A 64 8.58 -0.65 20.65
C HIS A 64 7.55 -0.03 19.69
N ILE A 65 7.55 -0.43 18.42
CA ILE A 65 6.53 -0.02 17.44
C ILE A 65 5.12 -0.30 17.96
N CYS A 66 4.86 -1.50 18.48
CA CYS A 66 3.52 -1.87 18.91
C CYS A 66 3.07 -1.16 20.19
N ARG A 67 3.98 -0.79 21.10
CA ARG A 67 3.63 -0.30 22.45
C ARG A 67 3.81 1.20 22.62
N ASP A 68 4.81 1.78 21.96
CA ASP A 68 5.28 3.13 22.28
C ASP A 68 5.11 4.10 21.11
N VAL A 69 5.00 3.61 19.87
CA VAL A 69 4.72 4.44 18.69
C VAL A 69 3.21 4.67 18.57
N SER A 70 2.80 5.93 18.42
CA SER A 70 1.39 6.31 18.20
C SER A 70 0.79 5.55 17.02
N TYR A 71 -0.29 4.79 17.27
CA TYR A 71 -0.92 3.89 16.30
C TYR A 71 0.00 2.83 15.69
N GLY A 72 1.20 2.62 16.23
CA GLY A 72 2.15 1.65 15.69
C GLY A 72 1.62 0.21 15.71
N TRP A 73 0.83 -0.15 16.74
CA TRP A 73 0.10 -1.42 16.75
C TRP A 73 -0.84 -1.58 15.54
N LEU A 74 -1.56 -0.51 15.17
CA LEU A 74 -2.52 -0.53 14.06
C LEU A 74 -1.78 -0.65 12.73
N ILE A 75 -0.74 0.18 12.52
CA ILE A 75 0.09 0.16 11.30
C ILE A 75 0.74 -1.22 11.13
N ARG A 76 1.31 -1.79 12.20
CA ARG A 76 1.92 -3.12 12.18
C ARG A 76 0.90 -4.21 11.85
N ASN A 77 -0.33 -4.12 12.38
CA ASN A 77 -1.38 -5.10 12.07
C ASN A 77 -1.88 -4.97 10.63
N ILE A 78 -2.03 -3.76 10.10
CA ILE A 78 -2.39 -3.55 8.69
C ILE A 78 -1.30 -4.16 7.79
N HIS A 79 -0.02 -3.88 8.05
CA HIS A 79 1.08 -4.41 7.25
C HIS A 79 1.18 -5.95 7.29
N ALA A 80 0.97 -6.53 8.47
CA ALA A 80 1.08 -7.98 8.66
C ALA A 80 -0.09 -8.77 8.06
N ASN A 81 -1.32 -8.25 8.15
CA ASN A 81 -2.51 -8.93 7.60
C ASN A 81 -2.78 -8.56 6.13
N GLY A 82 -2.19 -7.48 5.63
CA GLY A 82 -2.30 -7.05 4.23
C GLY A 82 -1.30 -7.70 3.28
N ALA A 83 -0.41 -8.56 3.78
CA ALA A 83 0.60 -9.27 2.99
C ALA A 83 0.05 -10.51 2.29
#